data_AF-A0A916S5L0-F1
#
_entry.id   AF-A0A916S5L0-F1
#
_cell.length_a   1.000
_cell.length_b   1.000
_cell.length_c   1.000
_cell.angle_alpha   90.00
_cell.angle_beta   90.00
_cell.angle_gamma   90.00
#
_symmetry.space_group_name_H-M   'P 1'
#
loop_
_entity.id
_entity.type
_entity.pdbx_description
1 polymer ?
#
loop_
_entity_poly.entity_id
_entity_poly.type
_entity_poly.pdbx_seq_one_letter_code
_entity_poly.pdbx_strand_id
1 'polypeptide(L)'
;MVINFFARRQTAAPDRLPLEQIRERLYAALLDCKDMGAQRVIYRINVAATPSELWLLRSDLYQCIARVHNQAEAARRTNNLLDAFDGWVPSNQLTPIPESVSESQT
;
A
#
# COMPACT_ATOMS: atom_id res chain seq x y z
N MET A 1 -0.77 28.30 -12.57
CA MET A 1 0.52 28.09 -11.87
C MET A 1 0.23 27.17 -10.70
N VAL A 2 0.25 25.84 -10.91
CA VAL A 2 -0.03 24.86 -9.85
C VAL A 2 1.28 24.50 -9.16
N ILE A 3 1.25 24.54 -7.84
CA ILE A 3 2.39 24.49 -6.94
C ILE A 3 3.05 23.11 -7.04
N ASN A 4 4.12 23.05 -7.82
CA ASN A 4 4.99 21.88 -7.92
C ASN A 4 5.99 21.94 -6.75
N PHE A 5 5.51 21.57 -5.55
CA PHE A 5 6.36 21.40 -4.37
C PHE A 5 6.77 19.92 -4.32
N PHE A 6 8.04 19.64 -4.03
CA PHE A 6 8.65 18.30 -3.85
C PHE A 6 9.36 17.64 -5.04
N ALA A 7 9.84 18.44 -6.00
CA ALA A 7 11.12 18.12 -6.65
C ALA A 7 12.28 18.45 -5.70
N ARG A 8 12.41 17.72 -4.58
CA ARG A 8 13.66 17.67 -3.80
C ARG A 8 14.26 16.30 -4.00
N ARG A 9 15.47 16.27 -4.56
CA ARG A 9 16.37 15.11 -4.57
C ARG A 9 16.28 14.42 -3.22
N GLN A 10 15.72 13.21 -3.18
CA GLN A 10 15.86 12.32 -2.03
C GLN A 10 17.31 11.85 -2.00
N THR A 11 18.16 12.66 -1.37
CA THR A 11 19.36 12.14 -0.72
C THR A 11 18.90 11.09 0.28
N ALA A 12 19.33 9.86 0.05
CA ALA A 12 19.07 8.68 0.84
C ALA A 12 19.18 8.99 2.35
N ALA A 13 18.05 8.93 3.04
CA ALA A 13 18.05 8.67 4.47
C ALA A 13 18.23 7.15 4.62
N PRO A 14 19.19 6.67 5.43
CA PRO A 14 19.62 5.27 5.44
C PRO A 14 18.57 4.26 5.93
N ASP A 15 17.44 4.72 6.49
CA ASP A 15 16.34 3.87 7.00
C ASP A 15 15.13 3.74 6.04
N ARG A 16 15.14 4.40 4.88
CA ARG A 16 13.99 4.37 3.96
C ARG A 16 14.16 3.28 2.91
N LEU A 17 13.18 2.37 2.84
CA LEU A 17 13.09 1.41 1.76
C LEU A 17 12.96 2.13 0.40
N PRO A 18 13.74 1.73 -0.63
CA PRO A 18 13.65 2.32 -1.94
C PRO A 18 12.28 2.04 -2.56
N LEU A 19 11.81 2.97 -3.40
CA LEU A 19 10.48 2.90 -4.03
C LEU A 19 10.26 1.57 -4.78
N GLU A 20 11.30 1.05 -5.42
CA GLU A 20 11.27 -0.25 -6.10
C GLU A 20 10.91 -1.40 -5.15
N GLN A 21 11.49 -1.45 -3.95
CA GLN A 21 11.15 -2.50 -2.96
C GLN A 21 9.71 -2.36 -2.47
N ILE A 22 9.20 -1.13 -2.33
CA ILE A 22 7.78 -0.90 -1.97
C ILE A 22 6.88 -1.42 -3.09
N ARG A 23 7.22 -1.15 -4.35
CA ARG A 23 6.50 -1.68 -5.52
C ARG A 23 6.50 -3.20 -5.52
N GLU A 24 7.65 -3.84 -5.33
CA GLU A 24 7.75 -5.31 -5.28
C GLU A 24 6.86 -5.91 -4.18
N ARG A 25 6.82 -5.30 -2.98
CA ARG A 25 5.93 -5.75 -1.90
C ARG A 25 4.45 -5.57 -2.24
N LEU A 26 4.07 -4.45 -2.85
CA LEU A 26 2.70 -4.23 -3.33
C LEU A 26 2.31 -5.25 -4.41
N TYR A 27 3.23 -5.55 -5.33
CA TYR A 27 3.05 -6.57 -6.36
C TYR A 27 2.87 -7.96 -5.76
N ALA A 28 3.72 -8.34 -4.81
CA ALA A 28 3.62 -9.61 -4.11
C ALA A 28 2.26 -9.76 -3.40
N ALA A 29 1.76 -8.68 -2.78
CA ALA A 29 0.44 -8.68 -2.13
C ALA A 29 -0.72 -8.88 -3.12
N LEU A 30 -0.56 -8.45 -4.38
CA LEU A 30 -1.56 -8.57 -5.45
C LEU A 30 -1.38 -9.79 -6.35
N LEU A 31 -0.31 -10.57 -6.21
CA LEU A 31 0.02 -11.67 -7.12
C LEU A 31 -1.09 -12.74 -7.18
N ASP A 32 -1.79 -12.94 -6.07
CA ASP A 32 -2.93 -13.84 -5.95
C ASP A 32 -4.23 -13.25 -6.51
N CYS A 33 -4.32 -11.92 -6.63
CA CYS A 33 -5.50 -11.21 -7.08
C CYS A 33 -5.50 -11.10 -8.62
N LYS A 34 -6.29 -11.95 -9.29
CA LYS A 34 -6.38 -12.00 -10.77
C LYS A 34 -7.54 -11.18 -11.37
N ASP A 35 -8.15 -10.31 -10.57
CA ASP A 35 -9.32 -9.55 -11.00
C ASP A 35 -8.93 -8.27 -11.77
N MET A 36 -9.84 -7.72 -12.59
CA MET A 36 -9.64 -6.45 -13.29
C MET A 36 -9.29 -5.30 -12.33
N GLY A 37 -9.82 -5.33 -11.10
CA GLY A 37 -9.44 -4.39 -10.04
C GLY A 37 -7.95 -4.44 -9.73
N ALA A 38 -7.39 -5.64 -9.58
CA ALA A 38 -5.97 -5.83 -9.27
C ALA A 38 -5.07 -5.38 -10.42
N GLN A 39 -5.44 -5.68 -11.67
CA GLN A 39 -4.71 -5.18 -12.84
C GLN A 39 -4.67 -3.64 -12.90
N ARG A 40 -5.76 -2.96 -12.51
CA ARG A 40 -5.79 -1.50 -12.43
C ARG A 40 -4.89 -0.98 -11.32
N VAL A 41 -4.85 -1.64 -10.15
CA VAL A 41 -3.94 -1.26 -9.07
C VAL A 41 -2.49 -1.46 -9.49
N ILE A 42 -2.16 -2.59 -10.12
CA ILE A 42 -0.84 -2.89 -10.71
C ILE A 42 -0.40 -1.79 -11.68
N TYR A 43 -1.26 -1.38 -12.61
CA TYR A 43 -0.96 -0.28 -13.52
C TYR A 43 -0.64 1.01 -12.77
N ARG A 44 -1.45 1.35 -11.74
CA ARG A 44 -1.21 2.54 -10.90
C ARG A 44 0.08 2.45 -10.09
N ILE A 45 0.47 1.27 -9.61
CA ILE A 45 1.75 1.05 -8.93
C ILE A 45 2.93 1.37 -9.87
N ASN A 46 2.84 1.00 -11.15
CA ASN A 46 3.87 1.31 -12.14
C ASN A 46 3.97 2.81 -12.45
N VAL A 47 2.82 3.49 -12.62
CA VAL A 47 2.83 4.92 -12.98
C VAL A 47 3.07 5.84 -11.78
N ALA A 48 2.82 5.38 -10.56
CA ALA A 48 3.07 6.15 -9.35
C ALA A 48 4.57 6.43 -9.22
N ALA A 49 4.93 7.71 -9.28
CA ALA A 49 6.32 8.16 -9.15
C ALA A 49 6.68 8.49 -7.70
N THR A 50 5.68 8.55 -6.81
CA THR A 50 5.86 8.94 -5.42
C THR A 50 5.35 7.88 -4.44
N PRO A 51 6.02 7.71 -3.29
CA PRO A 51 5.55 6.78 -2.25
C PRO A 51 4.22 7.20 -1.64
N SER A 52 3.90 8.51 -1.62
CA SER A 52 2.58 8.99 -1.20
C SER A 52 1.46 8.53 -2.14
N GLU A 53 1.69 8.50 -3.46
CA GLU A 53 0.74 7.92 -4.41
C GLU A 53 0.57 6.42 -4.18
N LEU A 54 1.67 5.68 -3.98
CA LEU A 54 1.61 4.26 -3.64
C LEU A 54 0.81 4.01 -2.36
N TRP A 55 0.93 4.89 -1.38
CA TRP A 55 0.17 4.81 -0.14
C TRP A 55 -1.34 4.96 -0.36
N LEU A 56 -1.77 5.85 -1.27
CA LEU A 56 -3.18 5.98 -1.63
C LEU A 56 -3.73 4.70 -2.26
N LEU A 57 -2.88 3.94 -2.99
CA LEU A 57 -3.25 2.66 -3.58
C LEU A 57 -3.50 1.56 -2.54
N ARG A 58 -3.06 1.73 -1.28
CA ARG A 58 -3.33 0.74 -0.22
C ARG A 58 -4.82 0.49 -0.03
N SER A 59 -5.65 1.52 -0.18
CA SER A 59 -7.11 1.41 -0.01
C SER A 59 -7.73 0.55 -1.10
N ASP A 60 -7.32 0.77 -2.35
CA ASP A 60 -7.77 -0.03 -3.49
C ASP A 60 -7.20 -1.46 -3.43
N LEU A 61 -5.95 -1.61 -2.98
CA LEU A 61 -5.31 -2.91 -2.75
C LEU A 61 -6.05 -3.70 -1.67
N TYR A 62 -6.38 -3.06 -0.56
CA TYR A 62 -7.19 -3.65 0.52
C TYR A 62 -8.54 -4.13 -0.02
N GLN A 63 -9.26 -3.31 -0.79
CA GLN A 63 -10.53 -3.71 -1.38
C GLN A 63 -10.39 -4.87 -2.37
N CYS A 64 -9.32 -4.90 -3.17
CA CYS A 64 -9.06 -6.00 -4.09
C CYS A 64 -8.81 -7.31 -3.33
N ILE A 65 -7.93 -7.30 -2.33
CA ILE A 65 -7.62 -8.49 -1.52
C ILE A 65 -8.84 -8.93 -0.72
N ALA A 66 -9.59 -7.98 -0.14
CA ALA A 66 -10.78 -8.28 0.64
C ALA A 66 -11.87 -8.95 -0.19
N ARG A 67 -11.97 -8.59 -1.48
CA ARG A 67 -12.91 -9.18 -2.42
C ARG A 67 -12.50 -10.59 -2.88
N VAL A 68 -11.20 -10.84 -3.03
CA VAL A 68 -10.67 -12.14 -3.47
C VAL A 68 -10.56 -13.15 -2.32
N HIS A 69 -10.13 -12.68 -1.15
CA HIS A 69 -9.91 -13.49 0.04
C HIS A 69 -10.96 -13.16 1.12
N ASN A 70 -10.62 -12.22 2.01
CA ASN A 70 -11.48 -11.71 3.06
C ASN A 70 -10.85 -10.45 3.67
N GLN A 71 -11.60 -9.74 4.51
CA GLN A 71 -11.12 -8.51 5.15
C GLN A 71 -9.94 -8.75 6.10
N ALA A 72 -9.89 -9.91 6.77
CA ALA A 72 -8.81 -10.23 7.70
C ALA A 72 -7.45 -10.36 6.99
N GLU A 73 -7.40 -11.13 5.91
CA GLU A 73 -6.21 -11.31 5.08
C GLU A 73 -5.81 -10.00 4.39
N ALA A 74 -6.78 -9.20 3.96
CA ALA A 74 -6.51 -7.86 3.42
C ALA A 74 -5.88 -6.93 4.46
N ALA A 75 -6.37 -6.93 5.70
CA ALA A 75 -5.80 -6.16 6.79
C ALA A 75 -4.39 -6.63 7.12
N ARG A 76 -4.17 -7.95 7.25
CA ARG A 76 -2.85 -8.53 7.53
C ARG A 76 -1.81 -8.19 6.45
N ARG A 77 -2.15 -8.33 5.17
CA ARG A 77 -1.26 -7.98 4.05
C ARG A 77 -0.98 -6.48 4.00
N THR A 78 -2.00 -5.65 4.18
CA THR A 78 -1.84 -4.19 4.20
C THR A 78 -1.03 -3.72 5.41
N ASN A 79 -1.20 -4.37 6.56
CA ASN A 79 -0.47 -4.05 7.79
C ASN A 79 1.03 -4.38 7.66
N ASN A 80 1.37 -5.46 6.96
CA ASN A 80 2.78 -5.80 6.64
C ASN A 80 3.44 -4.76 5.72
N LEU A 81 2.65 -4.00 4.97
CA LEU A 81 3.17 -2.91 4.15
C LEU A 81 3.46 -1.64 4.96
N LEU A 82 2.88 -1.45 6.15
CA LEU A 82 3.03 -0.21 6.95
C LEU A 82 4.50 0.12 7.22
N ASP A 83 5.30 -0.89 7.60
CA ASP A 83 6.74 -0.75 7.84
C ASP A 83 7.50 -0.26 6.60
N ALA A 84 7.02 -0.59 5.39
CA ALA A 84 7.63 -0.14 4.15
C ALA A 84 7.37 1.35 3.85
N PHE A 85 6.33 1.92 4.44
CA PHE A 85 5.96 3.33 4.32
C PHE A 85 6.39 4.16 5.54
N ASP A 86 7.03 3.53 6.54
CA ASP A 86 7.61 4.24 7.67
C ASP A 86 8.68 5.23 7.18
N GLY A 87 8.62 6.46 7.69
CA GLY A 87 9.49 7.55 7.25
C GLY A 87 9.15 8.19 5.89
N TRP A 88 8.18 7.63 5.13
CA TRP A 88 7.61 8.22 3.91
C TRP A 88 6.30 8.97 4.17
N VAL A 89 5.46 8.39 5.02
CA VAL A 89 4.14 8.90 5.37
C VAL A 89 4.16 9.25 6.87
N PRO A 90 3.51 10.34 7.32
CA PRO A 90 3.45 10.66 8.75
C PRO A 90 2.81 9.51 9.54
N SER A 91 3.35 9.20 10.72
CA SER A 91 2.91 8.10 11.59
C SER A 91 1.43 8.16 11.95
N ASN A 92 0.83 9.35 11.94
CA ASN A 92 -0.60 9.53 12.16
C ASN A 92 -1.49 8.93 11.04
N GLN A 93 -0.94 8.74 9.83
CA GLN A 93 -1.64 8.08 8.72
C GLN A 93 -1.31 6.60 8.60
N LEU A 94 -0.17 6.15 9.16
CA LEU A 94 0.28 4.75 9.27
C LEU A 94 -0.55 3.98 10.31
N THR A 95 -1.87 4.11 10.25
CA THR A 95 -2.78 3.41 11.14
C THR A 95 -2.95 1.98 10.64
N PRO A 96 -2.74 0.97 11.51
CA PRO A 96 -3.07 -0.40 11.18
C PRO A 96 -4.57 -0.55 11.00
N ILE A 97 -4.96 -1.36 10.01
CA ILE A 97 -6.36 -1.71 9.80
C ILE A 97 -6.71 -2.77 10.84
N PRO A 98 -7.78 -2.58 11.63
CA PRO A 98 -8.22 -3.60 12.56
C PRO A 98 -8.63 -4.84 11.75
N GLU A 99 -7.98 -5.97 12.04
CA GLU A 99 -8.45 -7.26 11.54
C GLU A 99 -9.80 -7.50 12.21
N SER A 100 -10.89 -7.20 11.51
CA SER A 100 -12.24 -7.45 12.00
C SER A 100 -12.44 -8.96 12.03
N VAL A 101 -11.97 -9.57 13.12
CA VAL A 101 -12.38 -10.91 13.52
C VAL A 101 -13.89 -10.81 13.65
N SER A 102 -14.61 -11.33 12.66
CA SER A 102 -16.01 -11.66 12.84
C SER A 102 -16.03 -12.72 13.93
N GLU A 103 -16.16 -12.26 15.18
CA GLU A 103 -16.64 -13.08 16.27
C GLU A 103 -18.03 -13.57 15.85
N SER A 104 -18.06 -14.71 15.15
CA SER A 104 -19.19 -15.62 15.17
C SER A 104 -19.25 -16.20 16.58
N GLN A 105 -19.73 -15.41 17.54
CA GLN A 105 -20.17 -15.96 18.81
C GLN A 105 -21.35 -16.89 18.51
N THR A 106 -21.16 -18.12 18.97
CA THR A 106 -21.98 -19.31 18.81
C THR A 106 -23.29 -19.20 19.57
#